data_AF-A0A927P5E4-F1
#
_entry.id   AF-A0A927P5E4-F1
#
_cell.length_a   1.000
_cell.length_b   1.000
_cell.length_c   1.000
_cell.angle_alpha   90.00
_cell.angle_beta   90.00
_cell.angle_gamma   90.00
#
_symmetry.space_group_name_H-M   'P 1'
#
loop_
_entity.id
_entity.type
_entity.pdbx_description
1 polymer ?
#
loop_
_entity_poly.entity_id
_entity_poly.type
_entity_poly.pdbx_seq_one_letter_code
_entity_poly.pdbx_strand_id
1 'polypeptide(L)'
;MRYNVITAWIMVVILSLCGVVLPANAETAFSETIRQAPPEITSLPGRFGKYIIFGSYEQDNDLENGPEPIEWRVLEVKDGKALVVSLYALELMQYHGIIAADESVTWETWDIRAWLNGEFMEAAFTAAEKLRIPDVTVRAQWHRYSNATLGNHTQDHIFLLSLTEIEEYWPQKGSRKCSPTAYAIANYEIRNGEEWPDTEVGYKAGDKGNCNWWVRTPGEFDGSASWINRNGTIAFLNYQNLLQLDTRNFDYGIRPAMWIDLEP
;
A
#
# COMPACT_ATOMS: atom_id res chain seq x y z
N MET A 1 11.87 -27.97 21.78
CA MET A 1 11.30 -28.54 20.55
C MET A 1 9.81 -28.73 20.78
N ARG A 2 8.98 -27.82 20.29
CA ARG A 2 7.51 -27.87 20.36
C ARG A 2 6.99 -27.72 18.94
N TYR A 3 6.30 -28.76 18.49
CA TYR A 3 5.45 -28.74 17.30
C TYR A 3 4.03 -28.33 17.70
N ASN A 4 3.29 -27.79 16.72
CA ASN A 4 1.81 -27.74 16.58
C ASN A 4 1.11 -26.41 16.87
N VAL A 5 0.77 -25.68 15.79
CA VAL A 5 -0.43 -24.83 15.69
C VAL A 5 -1.01 -24.99 14.28
N ILE A 6 -1.69 -26.11 14.06
CA ILE A 6 -2.64 -26.29 12.93
C ILE A 6 -3.86 -26.98 13.55
N THR A 7 -4.75 -26.23 14.19
CA THR A 7 -6.12 -26.69 14.58
C THR A 7 -7.10 -25.54 14.88
N ALA A 8 -6.82 -24.29 14.49
CA ALA A 8 -7.76 -23.17 14.70
C ALA A 8 -8.90 -23.10 13.66
N TRP A 9 -9.07 -24.14 12.85
CA TRP A 9 -10.29 -24.39 12.10
C TRP A 9 -10.95 -25.61 12.76
N ILE A 10 -12.26 -25.56 12.97
CA ILE A 10 -13.10 -26.50 13.75
C ILE A 10 -13.22 -26.15 15.26
N MET A 11 -13.74 -24.97 15.58
CA MET A 11 -14.45 -24.73 16.86
C MET A 11 -15.73 -23.89 16.70
N VAL A 12 -16.22 -23.69 15.47
CA VAL A 12 -17.52 -23.02 15.21
C VAL A 12 -18.63 -24.03 14.85
N VAL A 13 -18.32 -25.33 14.70
CA VAL A 13 -19.33 -26.34 14.30
C VAL A 13 -19.65 -27.38 15.39
N ILE A 14 -19.07 -27.30 16.60
CA ILE A 14 -19.42 -28.20 17.71
C ILE A 14 -19.95 -27.43 18.92
N LEU A 15 -21.10 -26.77 18.78
CA LEU A 15 -21.98 -26.46 19.92
C LEU A 15 -23.45 -26.54 19.49
N SER A 16 -23.88 -27.71 19.02
CA SER A 16 -25.31 -28.03 18.85
C SER A 16 -25.75 -29.27 19.64
N LEU A 17 -24.94 -29.85 20.53
CA LEU A 17 -25.31 -31.10 21.22
C LEU A 17 -25.07 -31.15 22.74
N CYS A 18 -24.75 -30.04 23.39
CA CYS A 18 -24.86 -29.93 24.85
C CYS A 18 -25.65 -28.67 25.17
N GLY A 19 -26.91 -28.82 25.59
CA GLY A 19 -27.84 -27.75 25.90
C GLY A 19 -27.42 -26.88 27.08
N VAL A 20 -26.35 -26.10 26.91
CA VAL A 20 -25.97 -25.03 27.83
C VAL A 20 -26.55 -23.74 27.26
N VAL A 21 -27.68 -23.32 27.84
CA VAL A 21 -28.21 -21.97 27.62
C VAL A 21 -27.28 -21.00 28.34
N LEU A 22 -26.55 -20.18 27.58
CA LEU A 22 -25.81 -19.05 28.15
C LEU A 22 -26.81 -17.97 28.57
N PRO A 23 -26.57 -17.27 29.69
CA PRO A 23 -27.47 -16.23 30.14
C PRO A 23 -27.45 -15.04 29.16
N ALA A 24 -28.62 -14.43 28.93
CA ALA A 24 -28.93 -13.46 27.86
C ALA A 24 -28.10 -12.15 27.86
N ASN A 25 -27.13 -12.03 28.76
CA ASN A 25 -26.29 -10.86 29.01
C ASN A 25 -24.85 -11.02 28.48
N ALA A 26 -24.47 -12.19 27.95
CA ALA A 26 -23.14 -12.40 27.37
C ALA A 26 -22.96 -11.69 26.01
N GLU A 27 -24.01 -11.64 25.18
CA GLU A 27 -23.97 -10.94 23.89
C GLU A 27 -24.04 -9.41 24.07
N THR A 28 -24.79 -8.92 25.07
CA THR A 28 -24.90 -7.49 25.36
C THR A 28 -23.58 -6.93 25.92
N ALA A 29 -22.89 -7.68 26.79
CA ALA A 29 -21.60 -7.28 27.34
C ALA A 29 -20.46 -7.24 26.29
N PHE A 30 -20.51 -8.09 25.26
CA PHE A 30 -19.56 -8.04 24.16
C PHE A 30 -19.82 -6.85 23.22
N SER A 31 -21.09 -6.49 23.01
CA SER A 31 -21.48 -5.34 22.19
C SER A 31 -21.26 -3.98 22.87
N GLU A 32 -21.33 -3.90 24.20
CA GLU A 32 -21.08 -2.66 24.96
C GLU A 32 -19.59 -2.42 25.20
N THR A 33 -18.75 -3.46 25.29
CA THR A 33 -17.30 -3.30 25.47
C THR A 33 -16.59 -2.72 24.24
N ILE A 34 -17.18 -2.87 23.04
CA ILE A 34 -16.64 -2.29 21.78
C ILE A 34 -17.02 -0.81 21.62
N ARG A 35 -18.01 -0.28 22.36
CA ARG A 35 -18.57 1.06 22.13
C ARG A 35 -18.04 2.18 23.03
N GLN A 36 -17.13 1.92 23.98
CA GLN A 36 -16.66 2.97 24.92
C GLN A 36 -15.16 2.90 25.26
N ALA A 37 -14.29 3.01 24.27
CA ALA A 37 -12.93 3.47 24.50
C ALA A 37 -12.58 4.57 23.47
N PRO A 38 -12.11 5.76 23.89
CA PRO A 38 -11.38 6.65 23.01
C PRO A 38 -10.19 5.86 22.42
N PRO A 39 -9.73 6.13 21.18
CA PRO A 39 -8.64 5.39 20.58
C PRO A 39 -7.32 5.76 21.26
N GLU A 40 -7.07 5.19 22.44
CA GLU A 40 -5.72 5.00 22.94
C GLU A 40 -5.09 3.88 22.13
N ILE A 41 -4.26 4.32 21.19
CA ILE A 41 -3.24 3.58 20.47
C ILE A 41 -2.60 2.59 21.43
N THR A 42 -3.05 1.34 21.38
CA THR A 42 -2.71 0.35 22.39
C THR A 42 -1.27 -0.12 22.17
N SER A 43 -0.36 0.59 22.82
CA SER A 43 0.99 0.19 23.25
C SER A 43 1.95 -0.37 22.18
N LEU A 44 2.83 0.51 21.66
CA LEU A 44 4.14 0.11 21.15
C LEU A 44 5.12 -0.09 22.33
N PRO A 45 5.49 -1.34 22.62
CA PRO A 45 6.93 -1.64 22.71
C PRO A 45 7.28 -2.99 22.06
N GLY A 46 8.09 -2.92 21.01
CA GLY A 46 9.07 -3.96 20.64
C GLY A 46 8.58 -5.39 20.34
N ARG A 47 8.38 -5.66 19.05
CA ARG A 47 8.53 -6.98 18.39
C ARG A 47 7.51 -8.07 18.79
N PHE A 48 6.27 -7.92 18.35
CA PHE A 48 5.44 -8.91 17.63
C PHE A 48 4.13 -8.15 17.32
N GLY A 49 4.09 -7.39 16.21
CA GLY A 49 3.05 -6.37 15.93
C GLY A 49 3.51 -5.30 14.95
N LYS A 50 4.08 -5.70 13.79
CA LYS A 50 4.72 -4.80 12.81
C LYS A 50 3.72 -3.97 11.98
N TYR A 51 2.45 -4.01 12.35
CA TYR A 51 1.37 -3.44 11.58
C TYR A 51 0.47 -2.60 12.47
N ILE A 52 -0.11 -1.56 11.90
CA ILE A 52 -1.16 -0.76 12.52
C ILE A 52 -2.37 -0.71 11.59
N ILE A 53 -3.54 -0.46 12.17
CA ILE A 53 -4.76 -0.15 11.43
C ILE A 53 -5.01 1.34 11.55
N PHE A 54 -5.21 2.02 10.42
CA PHE A 54 -5.41 3.46 10.39
C PHE A 54 -6.09 3.86 9.07
N GLY A 55 -7.21 4.58 9.12
CA GLY A 55 -8.06 4.79 7.96
C GLY A 55 -8.73 3.52 7.42
N SER A 56 -9.58 3.70 6.42
CA SER A 56 -10.34 2.65 5.75
C SER A 56 -10.47 2.95 4.27
N TYR A 57 -10.30 1.95 3.40
CA TYR A 57 -10.50 2.08 1.95
C TYR A 57 -11.09 0.77 1.42
N GLU A 58 -11.79 0.85 0.29
CA GLU A 58 -12.35 -0.34 -0.36
C GLU A 58 -11.22 -1.30 -0.80
N GLN A 59 -11.30 -2.56 -0.41
CA GLN A 59 -10.26 -3.56 -0.64
C GLN A 59 -10.81 -4.92 -1.08
N ASP A 60 -12.02 -5.31 -0.68
CA ASP A 60 -12.59 -6.62 -1.01
C ASP A 60 -13.52 -6.61 -2.24
N ASN A 61 -13.84 -5.42 -2.77
CA ASN A 61 -14.72 -5.18 -3.92
C ASN A 61 -16.20 -5.47 -3.64
N ASP A 62 -16.60 -5.53 -2.37
CA ASP A 62 -18.01 -5.57 -1.95
C ASP A 62 -18.48 -4.17 -1.57
N LEU A 63 -18.83 -3.38 -2.58
CA LEU A 63 -19.25 -1.98 -2.40
C LEU A 63 -20.49 -1.77 -1.50
N GLU A 64 -21.18 -2.85 -1.10
CA GLU A 64 -22.33 -2.80 -0.20
C GLU A 64 -21.95 -2.84 1.29
N ASN A 65 -20.75 -3.31 1.64
CA ASN A 65 -20.32 -3.47 3.04
C ASN A 65 -19.54 -2.25 3.60
N GLY A 66 -19.10 -1.35 2.71
CA GLY A 66 -18.32 -0.15 3.03
C GLY A 66 -16.82 -0.43 3.21
N PRO A 67 -15.97 0.61 3.24
CA PRO A 67 -14.52 0.43 3.12
C PRO A 67 -13.89 -0.36 4.28
N GLU A 68 -12.96 -1.25 3.96
CA GLU A 68 -12.21 -2.03 4.95
C GLU A 68 -11.11 -1.21 5.63
N PRO A 69 -10.82 -1.50 6.92
CA PRO A 69 -9.67 -0.91 7.59
C PRO A 69 -8.35 -1.20 6.84
N ILE A 70 -7.50 -0.18 6.69
CA ILE A 70 -6.23 -0.34 5.99
C ILE A 70 -5.17 -0.87 6.96
N GLU A 71 -4.51 -1.97 6.59
CA GLU A 71 -3.34 -2.49 7.30
C GLU A 71 -2.06 -1.82 6.80
N TRP A 72 -1.30 -1.22 7.70
CA TRP A 72 -0.04 -0.55 7.39
C TRP A 72 1.13 -1.24 8.05
N ARG A 73 2.21 -1.50 7.31
CA ARG A 73 3.48 -1.95 7.88
C ARG A 73 4.26 -0.75 8.42
N VAL A 74 4.69 -0.83 9.68
CA VAL A 74 5.59 0.15 10.29
C VAL A 74 7.03 -0.10 9.83
N LEU A 75 7.67 0.92 9.27
CA LEU A 75 9.04 0.90 8.77
C LEU A 75 10.02 1.52 9.76
N GLU A 76 9.66 2.66 10.34
CA GLU A 76 10.47 3.43 11.28
C GLU A 76 9.57 4.04 12.35
N VAL A 77 10.07 4.16 13.58
CA VAL A 77 9.46 4.99 14.63
C VAL A 77 10.52 5.95 15.13
N LYS A 78 10.25 7.25 15.00
CA LYS A 78 11.20 8.31 15.29
C LYS A 78 10.47 9.60 15.66
N ASP A 79 10.97 10.28 16.69
CA ASP A 79 10.50 11.61 17.13
C ASP A 79 8.97 11.69 17.32
N GLY A 80 8.40 10.66 17.96
CA GLY A 80 6.96 10.57 18.22
C GLY A 80 6.10 10.23 17.00
N LYS A 81 6.72 9.90 15.86
CA LYS A 81 6.03 9.55 14.61
C LYS A 81 6.38 8.13 14.17
N ALA A 82 5.48 7.52 13.39
CA ALA A 82 5.74 6.27 12.68
C ALA A 82 5.70 6.47 11.17
N LEU A 83 6.75 6.06 10.46
CA LEU A 83 6.71 5.89 9.01
C LEU A 83 6.07 4.56 8.70
N VAL A 84 5.01 4.59 7.90
CA VAL A 84 4.25 3.41 7.53
C VAL A 84 4.04 3.32 6.02
N VAL A 85 3.74 2.12 5.55
CA VAL A 85 3.40 1.82 4.16
C VAL A 85 2.30 0.77 4.10
N SER A 86 1.33 0.92 3.21
CA SER A 86 0.23 -0.03 3.08
C SER A 86 0.75 -1.46 2.86
N LEU A 87 0.07 -2.43 3.49
CA LEU A 87 0.44 -3.84 3.38
C LEU A 87 0.22 -4.35 1.95
N TYR A 88 -0.88 -3.94 1.33
CA TYR A 88 -1.28 -4.26 -0.04
C TYR A 88 -1.16 -3.06 -0.97
N ALA A 89 -1.17 -3.29 -2.27
CA ALA A 89 -1.38 -2.23 -3.24
C ALA A 89 -2.89 -1.95 -3.30
N LEU A 90 -3.28 -0.73 -2.91
CA LEU A 90 -4.69 -0.37 -2.72
C LEU A 90 -5.40 0.00 -4.03
N GLU A 91 -4.63 0.35 -5.05
CA GLU A 91 -5.11 0.66 -6.39
C GLU A 91 -4.04 0.24 -7.42
N LEU A 92 -4.46 0.01 -8.67
CA LEU A 92 -3.56 -0.17 -9.81
C LEU A 92 -3.71 1.05 -10.70
N MET A 93 -2.68 1.90 -10.81
CA MET A 93 -2.75 3.15 -11.58
C MET A 93 -1.58 3.28 -12.54
N GLN A 94 -1.83 3.96 -13.65
CA GLN A 94 -0.78 4.47 -14.50
C GLN A 94 0.07 5.48 -13.74
N TYR A 95 1.35 5.45 -14.04
CA TYR A 95 2.31 6.39 -13.50
C TYR A 95 1.93 7.86 -13.76
N HIS A 96 1.52 8.12 -14.99
CA HIS A 96 0.96 9.36 -15.51
C HIS A 96 0.17 9.00 -16.78
N GLY A 97 -0.75 9.86 -17.20
CA GLY A 97 -1.48 9.70 -18.48
C GLY A 97 -0.57 9.75 -19.73
N ILE A 98 -1.18 9.90 -20.91
CA ILE A 98 -0.44 9.96 -22.19
C ILE A 98 0.45 11.21 -22.22
N ILE A 99 1.76 11.03 -22.02
CA ILE A 99 2.79 12.07 -22.14
C ILE A 99 3.01 12.42 -23.62
N ALA A 100 2.91 13.70 -23.97
CA ALA A 100 3.51 14.23 -25.19
C ALA A 100 5.04 14.20 -25.03
N ALA A 101 5.79 13.81 -26.06
CA ALA A 101 7.21 13.44 -25.99
C ALA A 101 8.19 14.52 -25.45
N ASP A 102 7.70 15.70 -25.07
CA ASP A 102 8.43 16.86 -24.58
C ASP A 102 8.03 17.33 -23.16
N GLU A 103 7.11 16.65 -22.48
CA GLU A 103 6.71 17.01 -21.11
C GLU A 103 7.57 16.30 -20.06
N SER A 104 8.28 17.09 -19.23
CA SER A 104 9.01 16.58 -18.08
C SER A 104 8.07 16.35 -16.89
N VAL A 105 7.65 15.10 -16.71
CA VAL A 105 6.82 14.69 -15.57
C VAL A 105 7.73 14.26 -14.42
N THR A 106 7.62 14.95 -13.27
CA THR A 106 8.40 14.69 -12.03
C THR A 106 7.45 14.41 -10.87
N TRP A 107 7.91 13.85 -9.75
CA TRP A 107 7.04 13.55 -8.59
C TRP A 107 6.12 14.72 -8.23
N GLU A 108 6.64 15.95 -8.29
CA GLU A 108 5.91 17.19 -8.03
C GLU A 108 4.63 17.35 -8.89
N THR A 109 4.68 16.93 -10.15
CA THR A 109 3.61 17.04 -11.15
C THR A 109 2.88 15.72 -11.44
N TRP A 110 3.08 14.67 -10.63
CA TRP A 110 2.44 13.36 -10.86
C TRP A 110 0.96 13.32 -10.45
N ASP A 111 0.17 12.66 -11.29
CA ASP A 111 -1.25 12.38 -11.00
C ASP A 111 -1.41 11.49 -9.76
N ILE A 112 -0.51 10.53 -9.55
CA ILE A 112 -0.50 9.70 -8.35
C ILE A 112 -0.30 10.56 -7.09
N ARG A 113 0.59 11.57 -7.13
CA ARG A 113 0.81 12.47 -5.99
C ARG A 113 -0.46 13.28 -5.70
N ALA A 114 -1.10 13.81 -6.74
CA ALA A 114 -2.35 14.56 -6.62
C ALA A 114 -3.49 13.68 -6.06
N TRP A 115 -3.62 12.44 -6.54
CA TRP A 115 -4.58 11.47 -6.03
C TRP A 115 -4.33 11.10 -4.57
N LEU A 116 -3.07 10.81 -4.20
CA LEU A 116 -2.68 10.45 -2.83
C LEU A 116 -3.03 11.55 -1.82
N ASN A 117 -2.73 12.81 -2.16
CA ASN A 117 -2.95 13.96 -1.26
C ASN A 117 -4.32 14.64 -1.46
N GLY A 118 -5.17 14.08 -2.32
CA GLY A 118 -6.51 14.56 -2.63
C GLY A 118 -7.53 13.46 -2.41
N GLU A 119 -7.97 12.84 -3.51
CA GLU A 119 -9.05 11.83 -3.51
C GLU A 119 -8.82 10.69 -2.50
N PHE A 120 -7.62 10.12 -2.47
CA PHE A 120 -7.30 9.05 -1.53
C PHE A 120 -7.34 9.55 -0.09
N MET A 121 -6.71 10.69 0.21
CA MET A 121 -6.70 11.24 1.57
C MET A 121 -8.12 11.56 2.07
N GLU A 122 -8.98 12.06 1.18
CA GLU A 122 -10.38 12.37 1.50
C GLU A 122 -11.23 11.11 1.70
N ALA A 123 -11.02 10.08 0.89
CA ALA A 123 -11.75 8.82 0.99
C ALA A 123 -11.28 7.95 2.17
N ALA A 124 -9.97 7.93 2.43
CA ALA A 124 -9.36 6.94 3.31
C ALA A 124 -9.34 7.34 4.79
N PHE A 125 -9.41 8.63 5.11
CA PHE A 125 -9.21 9.11 6.48
C PHE A 125 -10.31 10.06 6.94
N THR A 126 -10.73 9.88 8.19
CA THR A 126 -11.63 10.81 8.87
C THR A 126 -10.92 12.13 9.17
N ALA A 127 -11.69 13.18 9.49
CA ALA A 127 -11.14 14.47 9.87
C ALA A 127 -10.17 14.38 11.08
N ALA A 128 -10.47 13.51 12.06
CA ALA A 128 -9.61 13.30 13.21
C ALA A 128 -8.31 12.55 12.85
N GLU A 129 -8.37 11.59 11.93
CA GLU A 129 -7.17 10.88 11.45
C GLU A 129 -6.28 11.79 10.62
N LYS A 130 -6.84 12.64 9.75
CA LYS A 130 -6.07 13.60 8.95
C LYS A 130 -5.22 14.53 9.82
N LEU A 131 -5.69 14.91 11.01
CA LEU A 131 -4.90 15.72 11.97
C LEU A 131 -3.63 15.01 12.45
N ARG A 132 -3.56 13.68 12.35
CA ARG A 132 -2.41 12.87 12.74
C ARG A 132 -1.49 12.52 11.57
N ILE A 133 -1.80 12.98 10.36
CA ILE A 133 -0.96 12.78 9.18
C ILE A 133 -0.22 14.10 8.91
N PRO A 134 0.97 14.31 9.50
CA PRO A 134 1.72 15.53 9.29
C PRO A 134 2.13 15.70 7.83
N ASP A 135 2.27 16.95 7.42
CA ASP A 135 2.93 17.29 6.17
C ASP A 135 4.45 17.11 6.34
N VAL A 136 5.11 16.43 5.39
CA VAL A 136 6.54 16.15 5.46
C VAL A 136 7.25 16.54 4.17
N THR A 137 8.51 16.92 4.31
CA THR A 137 9.36 17.19 3.16
C THR A 137 9.76 15.88 2.47
N VAL A 138 9.19 15.64 1.29
CA VAL A 138 9.57 14.53 0.42
C VAL A 138 10.67 15.01 -0.52
N ARG A 139 11.87 14.46 -0.33
CA ARG A 139 13.06 14.91 -1.06
C ARG A 139 13.10 14.35 -2.48
N ALA A 140 13.04 15.22 -3.49
CA ALA A 140 13.63 14.95 -4.79
C ALA A 140 15.13 14.60 -4.62
N GLN A 141 15.47 13.31 -4.78
CA GLN A 141 16.79 12.79 -4.47
C GLN A 141 17.30 11.91 -5.60
N TRP A 142 18.58 12.07 -5.91
CA TRP A 142 19.25 11.23 -6.89
C TRP A 142 19.36 9.78 -6.39
N HIS A 143 19.26 8.84 -7.33
CA HIS A 143 19.52 7.42 -7.11
C HIS A 143 20.32 6.89 -8.29
N ARG A 144 21.10 5.82 -8.12
CA ARG A 144 21.94 5.23 -9.20
C ARG A 144 21.18 4.68 -10.42
N TYR A 145 19.85 4.64 -10.34
CA TYR A 145 18.95 4.26 -11.44
C TYR A 145 18.15 5.47 -11.97
N SER A 146 18.48 6.67 -11.50
CA SER A 146 17.81 7.93 -11.85
C SER A 146 18.79 8.81 -12.61
N ASN A 147 18.56 8.97 -13.91
CA ASN A 147 19.22 9.98 -14.74
C ASN A 147 18.24 11.09 -15.16
N ALA A 148 16.95 10.92 -14.87
CA ALA A 148 15.93 11.92 -15.10
C ALA A 148 16.06 13.15 -14.19
N THR A 149 15.41 14.22 -14.60
CA THR A 149 15.20 15.44 -13.82
C THR A 149 14.50 15.11 -12.50
N LEU A 150 15.12 15.48 -11.38
CA LEU A 150 14.63 15.11 -10.05
C LEU A 150 13.37 15.90 -9.64
N GLY A 151 13.17 17.10 -10.18
CA GLY A 151 12.16 18.05 -9.72
C GLY A 151 12.55 18.73 -8.40
N ASN A 152 11.60 19.44 -7.79
CA ASN A 152 11.78 20.08 -6.49
C ASN A 152 11.46 19.14 -5.32
N HIS A 153 11.92 19.48 -4.13
CA HIS A 153 11.37 18.91 -2.91
C HIS A 153 9.91 19.33 -2.75
N THR A 154 9.06 18.39 -2.33
CA THR A 154 7.63 18.63 -2.11
C THR A 154 7.30 18.58 -0.62
N GLN A 155 6.15 19.13 -0.26
CA GLN A 155 5.50 18.89 1.02
C GLN A 155 4.29 18.00 0.73
N ASP A 156 4.31 16.78 1.28
CA ASP A 156 3.29 15.77 1.08
C ASP A 156 2.87 15.16 2.41
N HIS A 157 1.57 14.91 2.58
CA HIS A 157 1.03 14.09 3.66
C HIS A 157 1.23 12.60 3.35
N ILE A 158 0.95 12.22 2.11
CA ILE A 158 0.99 10.84 1.64
C ILE A 158 1.84 10.77 0.37
N PHE A 159 2.74 9.80 0.31
CA PHE A 159 3.72 9.65 -0.76
C PHE A 159 3.99 8.19 -1.10
N LEU A 160 4.82 7.93 -2.11
CA LEU A 160 5.40 6.62 -2.37
C LEU A 160 6.82 6.55 -1.83
N LEU A 161 7.27 5.40 -1.33
CA LEU A 161 8.66 5.24 -0.91
C LEU A 161 9.62 5.45 -2.10
N SER A 162 10.81 5.98 -1.82
CA SER A 162 11.93 6.04 -2.78
C SER A 162 12.71 4.74 -2.79
N LEU A 163 13.49 4.50 -3.86
CA LEU A 163 14.39 3.35 -3.91
C LEU A 163 15.42 3.32 -2.78
N THR A 164 15.90 4.47 -2.32
CA THR A 164 16.79 4.54 -1.15
C THR A 164 16.10 3.98 0.09
N GLU A 165 14.85 4.37 0.35
CA GLU A 165 14.04 3.85 1.46
C GLU A 165 13.72 2.35 1.25
N ILE A 166 13.44 1.91 0.02
CA ILE A 166 13.26 0.48 -0.28
C ILE A 166 14.51 -0.33 0.05
N GLU A 167 15.68 0.17 -0.29
CA GLU A 167 16.95 -0.53 -0.05
C GLU A 167 17.31 -0.57 1.43
N GLU A 168 16.99 0.49 2.16
CA GLU A 168 17.17 0.58 3.62
C GLU A 168 16.22 -0.36 4.36
N TYR A 169 14.92 -0.29 4.10
CA TYR A 169 13.91 -1.05 4.86
C TYR A 169 13.72 -2.49 4.35
N TRP A 170 13.98 -2.74 3.07
CA TRP A 170 13.84 -4.06 2.43
C TRP A 170 15.04 -4.39 1.55
N PRO A 171 16.21 -4.66 2.15
CA PRO A 171 17.43 -4.97 1.39
C PRO A 171 17.31 -6.29 0.61
N GLN A 172 16.42 -7.19 1.03
CA GLN A 172 16.21 -8.49 0.38
C GLN A 172 15.16 -8.39 -0.72
N LYS A 173 15.45 -8.93 -1.91
CA LYS A 173 14.51 -8.96 -3.05
C LYS A 173 13.12 -9.46 -2.64
N GLY A 174 13.06 -10.59 -1.93
CA GLY A 174 11.80 -11.23 -1.57
C GLY A 174 10.90 -10.40 -0.64
N SER A 175 11.46 -9.47 0.16
CA SER A 175 10.66 -8.66 1.10
C SER A 175 9.94 -7.48 0.44
N ARG A 176 10.22 -7.22 -0.85
CA ARG A 176 9.64 -6.11 -1.62
C ARG A 176 8.38 -6.51 -2.40
N LYS A 177 8.02 -7.80 -2.42
CA LYS A 177 6.81 -8.27 -3.09
C LYS A 177 5.56 -7.67 -2.45
N CYS A 178 4.55 -7.45 -3.26
CA CYS A 178 3.28 -6.88 -2.84
C CYS A 178 2.15 -7.49 -3.66
N SER A 179 1.07 -7.85 -2.99
CA SER A 179 -0.19 -8.23 -3.62
C SER A 179 -1.11 -7.02 -3.74
N PRO A 180 -1.87 -6.87 -4.84
CA PRO A 180 -2.96 -5.91 -4.91
C PRO A 180 -4.17 -6.41 -4.10
N THR A 181 -5.07 -5.50 -3.76
CA THR A 181 -6.39 -5.82 -3.19
C THR A 181 -7.33 -6.35 -4.27
N ALA A 182 -8.44 -6.98 -3.88
CA ALA A 182 -9.45 -7.44 -4.84
C ALA A 182 -10.09 -6.24 -5.57
N TYR A 183 -10.33 -5.16 -4.84
CA TYR A 183 -10.81 -3.89 -5.40
C TYR A 183 -9.86 -3.30 -6.44
N ALA A 184 -8.56 -3.25 -6.17
CA ALA A 184 -7.57 -2.74 -7.13
C ALA A 184 -7.56 -3.55 -8.43
N ILE A 185 -7.71 -4.88 -8.35
CA ILE A 185 -7.85 -5.75 -9.51
C ILE A 185 -9.14 -5.42 -10.26
N ALA A 186 -10.29 -5.37 -9.58
CA ALA A 186 -11.57 -5.09 -10.20
C ALA A 186 -11.59 -3.72 -10.92
N ASN A 187 -11.01 -2.69 -10.30
CA ASN A 187 -10.87 -1.37 -10.92
C ASN A 187 -10.00 -1.37 -12.16
N TYR A 188 -8.88 -2.11 -12.16
CA TYR A 188 -8.07 -2.32 -13.36
C TYR A 188 -8.90 -2.94 -14.49
N GLU A 189 -9.64 -4.01 -14.19
CA GLU A 189 -10.40 -4.76 -15.19
C GLU A 189 -11.54 -3.93 -15.78
N ILE A 190 -12.23 -3.15 -14.95
CA ILE A 190 -13.28 -2.22 -15.38
C ILE A 190 -12.70 -1.14 -16.30
N ARG A 191 -11.56 -0.54 -15.92
CA ARG A 191 -10.95 0.57 -16.66
C ARG A 191 -10.39 0.11 -18.01
N ASN A 192 -9.74 -1.04 -18.05
CA ASN A 192 -9.05 -1.53 -19.24
C ASN A 192 -9.92 -2.46 -20.11
N GLY A 193 -11.01 -3.00 -19.57
CA GLY A 193 -11.89 -3.92 -20.29
C GLY A 193 -11.26 -5.29 -20.55
N GLU A 194 -10.26 -5.67 -19.76
CA GLU A 194 -9.52 -6.92 -19.86
C GLU A 194 -9.22 -7.50 -18.47
N GLU A 195 -9.08 -8.83 -18.38
CA GLU A 195 -8.72 -9.51 -17.13
C GLU A 195 -7.33 -9.09 -16.65
N TRP A 196 -7.15 -8.96 -15.34
CA TRP A 196 -5.85 -8.60 -14.79
C TRP A 196 -4.81 -9.68 -15.08
N PRO A 197 -3.64 -9.33 -15.66
CA PRO A 197 -2.68 -10.32 -16.13
C PRO A 197 -1.83 -10.91 -14.98
N ASP A 198 -2.44 -11.70 -14.08
CA ASP A 198 -1.73 -12.44 -13.01
C ASP A 198 -0.83 -13.56 -13.58
N THR A 199 -1.09 -13.98 -14.82
CA THR A 199 -0.56 -15.22 -15.40
C THR A 199 0.23 -15.05 -16.68
N GLU A 200 0.73 -13.84 -16.99
CA GLU A 200 1.52 -13.62 -18.21
C GLU A 200 2.62 -14.68 -18.38
N VAL A 201 2.79 -15.13 -19.63
CA VAL A 201 3.68 -16.22 -20.00
C VAL A 201 5.13 -15.82 -19.74
N GLY A 202 5.80 -16.46 -18.76
CA GLY A 202 7.21 -16.21 -18.45
C GLY A 202 7.55 -16.16 -16.96
N TYR A 203 6.55 -16.16 -16.07
CA TYR A 203 6.77 -15.98 -14.63
C TYR A 203 6.79 -17.30 -13.83
N LYS A 204 7.55 -17.30 -12.73
CA LYS A 204 7.71 -18.47 -11.84
C LYS A 204 6.51 -18.60 -10.89
N ALA A 205 6.13 -19.83 -10.55
CA ALA A 205 4.97 -20.12 -9.70
C ALA A 205 4.95 -19.40 -8.33
N GLY A 206 6.12 -19.01 -7.79
CA GLY A 206 6.23 -18.29 -6.50
C GLY A 206 6.04 -16.77 -6.57
N ASP A 207 5.68 -16.22 -7.73
CA ASP A 207 5.41 -14.80 -7.94
C ASP A 207 3.92 -14.50 -8.23
N LYS A 208 3.08 -15.55 -8.38
CA LYS A 208 1.63 -15.43 -8.58
C LYS A 208 0.95 -14.62 -7.47
N GLY A 209 -0.03 -13.80 -7.83
CA GLY A 209 -0.78 -12.93 -6.92
C GLY A 209 -0.02 -11.68 -6.46
N ASN A 210 1.17 -11.40 -6.99
CA ASN A 210 1.88 -10.13 -6.74
C ASN A 210 1.74 -9.18 -7.93
N CYS A 211 1.73 -7.87 -7.68
CA CYS A 211 1.75 -6.83 -8.71
C CYS A 211 3.13 -6.16 -8.81
N ASN A 212 3.42 -5.57 -9.97
CA ASN A 212 4.43 -4.51 -10.02
C ASN A 212 3.89 -3.32 -9.21
N TRP A 213 4.74 -2.49 -8.61
CA TRP A 213 4.29 -1.31 -7.88
C TRP A 213 5.26 -0.15 -7.97
N TRP A 214 4.71 1.06 -8.05
CA TRP A 214 5.47 2.29 -8.29
C TRP A 214 6.26 2.74 -7.06
N VAL A 215 7.39 3.40 -7.30
CA VAL A 215 8.14 4.16 -6.29
C VAL A 215 8.31 5.60 -6.77
N ARG A 216 8.51 6.56 -5.86
CA ARG A 216 8.65 7.98 -6.24
C ARG A 216 9.99 8.32 -6.92
N THR A 217 10.95 7.39 -6.91
CA THR A 217 12.25 7.63 -7.53
C THR A 217 12.11 7.67 -9.06
N PRO A 218 12.56 8.75 -9.73
CA PRO A 218 12.55 8.82 -11.18
C PRO A 218 13.36 7.70 -11.84
N GLY A 219 13.07 7.42 -13.11
CA GLY A 219 13.78 6.47 -13.94
C GLY A 219 14.97 7.10 -14.69
N GLU A 220 15.37 6.48 -15.79
CA GLU A 220 16.51 6.96 -16.57
C GLU A 220 16.19 8.19 -17.43
N PHE A 221 14.93 8.40 -17.79
CA PHE A 221 14.48 9.51 -18.65
C PHE A 221 13.46 10.40 -17.97
N ASP A 222 13.41 11.66 -18.37
CA ASP A 222 12.34 12.57 -17.98
C ASP A 222 10.98 11.94 -18.33
N GLY A 223 10.04 12.03 -17.38
CA GLY A 223 8.73 11.39 -17.50
C GLY A 223 8.71 9.89 -17.22
N SER A 224 9.79 9.30 -16.71
CA SER A 224 9.81 7.89 -16.27
C SER A 224 10.01 7.76 -14.76
N ALA A 225 9.50 6.67 -14.18
CA ALA A 225 9.84 6.23 -12.83
C ALA A 225 10.48 4.85 -12.77
N SER A 226 11.07 4.61 -11.61
CA SER A 226 11.39 3.28 -11.14
C SER A 226 10.16 2.58 -10.54
N TRP A 227 10.19 1.26 -10.51
CA TRP A 227 9.17 0.43 -9.85
C TRP A 227 9.81 -0.83 -9.26
N ILE A 228 9.02 -1.57 -8.49
CA ILE A 228 9.36 -2.89 -8.01
C ILE A 228 8.55 -3.91 -8.81
N ASN A 229 9.25 -4.88 -9.41
CA ASN A 229 8.60 -5.96 -10.12
C ASN A 229 7.82 -6.89 -9.16
N ARG A 230 6.85 -7.66 -9.68
CA ARG A 230 6.09 -8.71 -8.96
C ARG A 230 6.96 -9.65 -8.13
N ASN A 231 8.17 -9.94 -8.61
CA ASN A 231 9.14 -10.81 -7.94
C ASN A 231 10.03 -10.10 -6.91
N GLY A 232 9.87 -8.78 -6.72
CA GLY A 232 10.62 -7.92 -5.81
C GLY A 232 11.90 -7.29 -6.39
N THR A 233 12.22 -7.51 -7.67
CA THR A 233 13.37 -6.86 -8.32
C THR A 233 13.09 -5.37 -8.51
N ILE A 234 14.08 -4.51 -8.21
CA ILE A 234 14.05 -3.10 -8.60
C ILE A 234 14.19 -3.00 -10.12
N ALA A 235 13.30 -2.25 -10.75
CA ALA A 235 13.30 -2.00 -12.18
C ALA A 235 13.11 -0.51 -12.46
N PHE A 236 13.52 -0.09 -13.66
CA PHE A 236 13.42 1.27 -14.16
C PHE A 236 13.38 1.21 -15.69
N LEU A 237 12.78 2.20 -16.32
CA LEU A 237 12.79 2.32 -17.78
C LEU A 237 14.18 2.74 -18.23
N ASN A 238 14.79 1.96 -19.13
CA ASN A 238 16.05 2.25 -19.82
C ASN A 238 15.85 2.30 -21.34
N TYR A 239 16.84 2.82 -22.09
CA TYR A 239 16.71 3.03 -23.55
C TYR A 239 16.40 1.73 -24.32
N GLN A 240 16.91 0.60 -23.83
CA GLN A 240 16.69 -0.71 -24.45
C GLN A 240 15.24 -1.21 -24.29
N ASN A 241 14.59 -0.85 -23.18
CA ASN A 241 13.20 -1.22 -22.89
C ASN A 241 12.20 -0.20 -23.46
N LEU A 242 12.60 1.06 -23.67
CA LEU A 242 11.78 2.09 -24.33
C LEU A 242 11.37 1.72 -25.76
N LEU A 243 12.20 0.98 -26.48
CA LEU A 243 11.96 0.61 -27.88
C LEU A 243 11.11 -0.67 -28.04
N GLN A 244 10.88 -1.42 -26.95
CA GLN A 244 10.23 -2.73 -26.99
C GLN A 244 8.87 -2.75 -26.29
N LEU A 245 8.55 -1.71 -25.54
CA LEU A 245 7.33 -1.58 -24.77
C LEU A 245 6.59 -0.38 -25.34
N ASP A 246 5.31 -0.55 -25.69
CA ASP A 246 4.40 0.60 -25.76
C ASP A 246 4.22 1.09 -24.31
N THR A 247 5.23 1.77 -23.77
CA THR A 247 5.45 2.03 -22.34
C THR A 247 4.42 2.98 -21.71
N ARG A 248 3.31 3.24 -22.40
CA ARG A 248 2.39 4.33 -22.06
C ARG A 248 1.23 3.89 -21.16
N ASN A 249 1.02 2.59 -20.95
CA ASN A 249 -0.13 2.08 -20.19
C ASN A 249 0.26 0.98 -19.18
N PHE A 250 1.17 1.28 -18.24
CA PHE A 250 1.46 0.35 -17.15
C PHE A 250 0.69 0.72 -15.89
N ASP A 251 -0.41 0.03 -15.63
CA ASP A 251 -1.09 0.12 -14.34
C ASP A 251 -0.35 -0.74 -13.31
N TYR A 252 0.39 -0.07 -12.42
CA TYR A 252 1.09 -0.75 -11.32
C TYR A 252 0.49 -0.36 -9.97
N GLY A 253 0.75 -1.21 -8.99
CA GLY A 253 0.27 -1.08 -7.64
C GLY A 253 0.71 0.22 -6.99
N ILE A 254 -0.24 0.87 -6.32
CA ILE A 254 -0.01 2.03 -5.48
C ILE A 254 0.06 1.56 -4.03
N ARG A 255 1.22 1.80 -3.41
CA ARG A 255 1.46 1.54 -2.00
C ARG A 255 1.67 2.87 -1.28
N PRO A 256 0.60 3.50 -0.78
CA PRO A 256 0.73 4.73 -0.01
C PRO A 256 1.66 4.52 1.17
N ALA A 257 2.46 5.53 1.46
CA ALA A 257 3.30 5.65 2.63
C ALA A 257 3.11 7.03 3.24
N MET A 258 3.21 7.11 4.56
CA MET A 258 3.04 8.37 5.29
C MET A 258 3.71 8.29 6.66
N TRP A 259 3.98 9.45 7.22
CA TRP A 259 4.25 9.56 8.65
C TRP A 259 2.92 9.72 9.40
N ILE A 260 2.84 9.17 10.60
CA ILE A 260 1.69 9.33 11.50
C ILE A 260 2.21 9.80 12.86
N ASP A 261 1.63 10.87 13.40
CA ASP A 261 1.86 11.28 14.78
C ASP A 261 1.23 10.25 15.74
N LEU A 262 2.05 9.72 16.64
CA LEU A 262 1.66 8.70 17.61
C LEU A 262 0.95 9.28 18.84
N GLU A 263 0.99 10.60 19.00
CA GLU A 263 0.25 11.32 20.04
C GLU A 263 -0.90 12.11 19.39
N PRO A 264 -2.13 12.08 19.95
CA PRO A 264 -3.27 12.83 19.44
C PRO A 264 -3.13 14.35 19.56
#